data_AF-A0A0A1UDF0-F1
#
_entry.id   AF-A0A0A1UDF0-F1
#
_cell.length_a   1.000
_cell.length_b   1.000
_cell.length_c   1.000
_cell.angle_alpha   90.00
_cell.angle_beta   90.00
_cell.angle_gamma   90.00
#
_symmetry.space_group_name_H-M   'P 1'
#
loop_
_entity.id
_entity.type
_entity.pdbx_description
1 polymer ?
#
loop_
_entity_poly.entity_id
_entity_poly.type
_entity_poly.pdbx_seq_one_letter_code
_entity_poly.pdbx_strand_id
1 'polypeptide(L)'
;MSLKVLILGNGTSQIAPSFIVDINSYRYLFNVPESTQRLFLEKELKMSKLSGVYVTSSDWSCCSGVIPAYSNLFKTNFRKVPFHMPQGAYKLIKAVDFMPCSDDDVKKRWTFNEKVTVHSKTTFTPLIIPIENKETLCYTISLPPVPGKFNTDKADSLKVPKAKRGILVKQGFLKLEDGSVIQKTQVCSPEITLGDILVLHFTSEKQCIYFIETYAKKIIKSLVCVILIINTSLLTFVPLVNFLKQFQCKKIFLKDWTSPPLKFSSESFVRTNMFHSAYNKLLPGYAPEITYSSTEEGFTAINSVITLFPVEQEITNTTDFMVKIPERAPLPLTKAEQFEVKILGTGGAFPGVFRDVSCNVLKIGNTTIVVDMGEGGAFHLLQNNVSIDSIDMFYFTHIHMDHIYGLLTALTFRKKRALVIGPLGFERRVRNFLKESKLNLEVMYVDHKLFSEDLLCQKAKAIINTLNINIQTKLLKHKLEPNYGVRFSNTEVSVVFSGDTVPCENDAQLCQDADYVIHECNYEDDNEQMAIDRGHSCKNLIEKCLTRCNNKVIVLNHISQRSSSCLVLKSDILPIVLSFDGMTFNENIKKEWQSVNTITSLYDTDITTEPEVVSD
;
A
#
# COMPACT_ATOMS: atom_id res chain seq x y z
N MET A 1 2.90 19.99 -25.58
CA MET A 1 3.54 19.17 -24.52
C MET A 1 2.47 18.82 -23.51
N SER A 2 2.32 17.55 -23.14
CA SER A 2 1.42 17.17 -22.05
C SER A 2 2.22 17.12 -20.75
N LEU A 3 1.75 17.82 -19.73
CA LEU A 3 2.38 17.81 -18.42
C LEU A 3 1.31 17.77 -17.32
N LYS A 4 1.28 16.66 -16.58
CA LYS A 4 0.29 16.42 -15.51
C LYS A 4 0.97 15.88 -14.26
N VAL A 5 0.40 16.19 -13.10
CA VAL A 5 0.73 15.57 -11.82
C VAL A 5 -0.51 14.87 -11.30
N LEU A 6 -0.42 13.56 -11.08
CA LEU A 6 -1.49 12.75 -10.48
C LEU A 6 -1.12 12.44 -9.03
N ILE A 7 -1.94 12.88 -8.08
CA ILE A 7 -1.73 12.61 -6.65
C ILE A 7 -2.31 11.23 -6.32
N LEU A 8 -1.43 10.32 -5.89
CA LEU A 8 -1.77 8.96 -5.51
C LEU A 8 -2.00 8.84 -4.01
N GLY A 9 -1.08 9.35 -3.21
CA GLY A 9 -1.22 9.51 -1.77
C GLY A 9 -0.83 10.93 -1.38
N ASN A 10 -1.63 11.56 -0.52
CA ASN A 10 -1.42 12.94 -0.08
C ASN A 10 -0.85 13.04 1.33
N GLY A 11 -0.71 11.91 2.03
CA GLY A 11 -0.21 11.81 3.39
C GLY A 11 -1.13 12.39 4.49
N THR A 12 -2.32 12.89 4.14
CA THR A 12 -3.33 13.28 5.14
C THR A 12 -4.25 12.11 5.53
N SER A 13 -4.15 11.00 4.80
CA SER A 13 -5.03 9.83 4.88
C SER A 13 -4.22 8.53 4.94
N GLN A 14 -4.74 7.40 4.44
CA GLN A 14 -4.16 6.06 4.54
C GLN A 14 -2.97 5.76 3.62
N ILE A 15 -2.57 6.68 2.74
CA ILE A 15 -1.44 6.48 1.82
C ILE A 15 -0.45 7.62 1.95
N ALA A 16 0.83 7.27 2.14
CA ALA A 16 1.93 8.23 2.24
C ALA A 16 2.03 9.07 0.96
N PRO A 17 2.68 10.24 1.02
CA PRO A 17 2.93 11.08 -0.14
C PRO A 17 3.53 10.31 -1.30
N SER A 18 2.73 10.15 -2.34
CA SER A 18 3.12 9.49 -3.59
C SER A 18 2.35 10.11 -4.74
N PHE A 19 3.01 10.28 -5.89
CA PHE A 19 2.42 10.94 -7.04
C PHE A 19 3.11 10.54 -8.33
N ILE A 20 2.42 10.69 -9.45
CA ILE A 20 3.00 10.48 -10.78
C ILE A 20 3.18 11.84 -11.45
N VAL A 21 4.38 12.11 -11.94
CA VAL A 21 4.63 13.17 -12.92
C VAL A 21 4.56 12.56 -14.31
N ASP A 22 3.56 12.94 -15.09
CA ASP A 22 3.37 12.50 -16.48
C ASP A 22 3.88 13.60 -17.43
N ILE A 23 4.93 13.27 -18.19
CA ILE A 23 5.60 14.18 -19.12
C ILE A 23 5.54 13.55 -20.52
N ASN A 24 4.68 14.08 -21.38
CA ASN A 24 4.43 13.54 -22.72
C ASN A 24 4.13 12.01 -22.69
N SER A 25 3.28 11.56 -21.77
CA SER A 25 2.90 10.16 -21.57
C SER A 25 3.96 9.25 -20.97
N TYR A 26 5.16 9.76 -20.65
CA TYR A 26 6.13 9.07 -19.80
C TYR A 26 5.79 9.35 -18.34
N ARG A 27 5.60 8.28 -17.56
CA ARG A 27 5.10 8.36 -16.17
C ARG A 27 6.21 8.08 -15.19
N TYR A 28 6.49 9.05 -14.31
CA TYR A 28 7.51 8.92 -13.29
C TYR A 28 6.84 8.92 -11.92
N LEU A 29 6.91 7.78 -11.23
CA LEU A 29 6.31 7.61 -9.90
C LEU A 29 7.27 8.12 -8.84
N PHE A 30 6.80 9.02 -7.97
CA PHE A 30 7.53 9.49 -6.81
C PHE A 30 7.00 8.80 -5.55
N ASN A 31 7.92 8.17 -4.82
CA ASN A 31 7.70 7.29 -3.66
C ASN A 31 6.79 6.08 -3.95
N VAL A 32 6.98 5.02 -3.18
CA VAL A 32 6.20 3.77 -3.27
C VAL A 32 5.90 3.29 -1.84
N PRO A 33 4.92 3.90 -1.14
CA PRO A 33 4.46 3.42 0.17
C PRO A 33 3.75 2.07 0.09
N GLU A 34 3.54 1.41 1.23
CA GLU A 34 2.60 0.30 1.32
C GLU A 34 1.23 0.67 0.73
N SER A 35 0.55 -0.35 0.22
CA SER A 35 -0.73 -0.29 -0.49
C SER A 35 -0.65 0.40 -1.86
N THR A 36 0.54 0.77 -2.36
CA THR A 36 0.68 1.35 -3.73
C THR A 36 0.18 0.37 -4.80
N GLN A 37 0.46 -0.93 -4.69
CA GLN A 37 -0.03 -1.90 -5.66
C GLN A 37 -1.57 -2.02 -5.66
N ARG A 38 -2.19 -2.00 -4.47
CA ARG A 38 -3.65 -1.96 -4.32
C ARG A 38 -4.24 -0.71 -4.97
N LEU A 39 -3.64 0.44 -4.70
CA LEU A 39 -4.06 1.71 -5.29
C LEU A 39 -3.95 1.72 -6.82
N PHE A 40 -2.89 1.12 -7.37
CA PHE A 40 -2.73 0.99 -8.82
C PHE A 40 -3.84 0.14 -9.44
N LEU A 41 -4.21 -0.98 -8.79
CA LEU A 41 -5.34 -1.81 -9.22
C LEU A 41 -6.66 -1.03 -9.19
N GLU A 42 -6.94 -0.34 -8.09
CA GLU A 42 -8.18 0.43 -7.95
C GLU A 42 -8.29 1.60 -8.95
N LYS A 43 -7.16 2.19 -9.33
CA LYS A 43 -7.08 3.27 -10.33
C LYS A 43 -6.91 2.78 -11.76
N GLU A 44 -6.91 1.47 -11.98
CA GLU A 44 -6.66 0.85 -13.30
C GLU A 44 -5.32 1.32 -13.93
N LEU A 45 -4.35 1.64 -13.08
CA LEU A 45 -2.99 1.99 -13.46
C LEU A 45 -2.14 0.74 -13.55
N LYS A 46 -1.28 0.68 -14.58
CA LYS A 46 -0.32 -0.41 -14.76
C LYS A 46 1.07 0.04 -14.33
N MET A 47 1.63 -0.58 -13.29
CA MET A 47 3.01 -0.33 -12.84
C MET A 47 4.04 -0.60 -13.94
N SER A 48 3.75 -1.54 -14.84
CA SER A 48 4.57 -1.84 -16.03
C SER A 48 4.66 -0.70 -17.05
N LYS A 49 3.78 0.32 -16.97
CA LYS A 49 3.80 1.50 -17.83
C LYS A 49 4.59 2.68 -17.23
N LEU A 50 5.20 2.50 -16.06
CA LEU A 50 6.08 3.49 -15.46
C LEU A 50 7.40 3.57 -16.22
N SER A 51 7.89 4.78 -16.42
CA SER A 51 9.18 5.08 -17.06
C SER A 51 10.30 5.22 -16.05
N GLY A 52 9.98 5.37 -14.77
CA GLY A 52 10.94 5.38 -13.66
C GLY A 52 10.26 5.59 -12.31
N VAL A 53 10.93 5.14 -11.25
CA VAL A 53 10.54 5.35 -9.85
C VAL A 53 11.59 6.22 -9.17
N TYR A 54 11.16 7.26 -8.46
CA TYR A 54 11.99 8.23 -7.76
C TYR A 54 11.60 8.28 -6.27
N VAL A 55 12.47 7.79 -5.40
CA VAL A 55 12.26 7.82 -3.94
C VAL A 55 12.89 9.10 -3.40
N THR A 56 12.14 9.81 -2.57
CA THR A 56 12.52 11.14 -2.06
C THR A 56 13.19 11.08 -0.70
N SER A 57 13.13 9.97 0.05
CA SER A 57 13.79 9.88 1.34
C SER A 57 14.11 8.45 1.76
N SER A 58 15.07 8.32 2.68
CA SER A 58 15.43 7.06 3.36
C SER A 58 14.44 6.70 4.47
N ASP A 59 13.19 7.13 4.37
CA ASP A 59 12.12 6.72 5.27
C ASP A 59 11.39 5.51 4.72
N TRP A 60 10.97 4.65 5.64
CA TRP A 60 10.18 3.47 5.29
C TRP A 60 8.91 3.84 4.52
N SER A 61 8.20 4.91 4.93
CA SER A 61 7.00 5.41 4.24
C SER A 61 7.21 5.78 2.77
N CYS A 62 8.45 6.05 2.33
CA CYS A 62 8.74 6.40 0.94
C CYS A 62 9.01 5.17 0.05
N CYS A 63 9.27 4.00 0.63
CA CYS A 63 9.74 2.82 -0.11
C CYS A 63 9.16 1.48 0.36
N SER A 64 8.28 1.48 1.35
CA SER A 64 7.73 0.27 1.96
C SER A 64 6.90 -0.58 0.99
N GLY A 65 6.29 -0.01 -0.04
CA GLY A 65 5.58 -0.74 -1.09
C GLY A 65 6.47 -1.26 -2.23
N VAL A 66 7.78 -0.98 -2.22
CA VAL A 66 8.68 -1.43 -3.29
C VAL A 66 8.74 -2.95 -3.37
N ILE A 67 8.98 -3.62 -2.24
CA ILE A 67 9.15 -5.08 -2.24
C ILE A 67 7.85 -5.80 -2.61
N PRO A 68 6.68 -5.49 -2.01
CA PRO A 68 5.44 -6.13 -2.42
C PRO A 68 5.13 -5.93 -3.91
N ALA A 69 5.30 -4.70 -4.42
CA ALA A 69 5.11 -4.41 -5.84
C ALA A 69 6.10 -5.17 -6.75
N TYR A 70 7.35 -5.37 -6.31
CA TYR A 70 8.39 -6.07 -7.05
C TYR A 70 8.22 -7.60 -7.01
N SER A 71 7.72 -8.12 -5.88
CA SER A 71 7.44 -9.54 -5.64
C SER A 71 6.15 -10.01 -6.25
N ASN A 72 5.23 -9.10 -6.60
CA ASN A 72 3.95 -9.43 -7.20
C ASN A 72 4.13 -10.39 -8.42
N LEU A 73 3.57 -11.59 -8.28
CA LEU A 73 3.84 -12.78 -9.08
C LEU A 73 3.28 -12.72 -10.51
N PHE A 74 2.47 -11.71 -10.85
CA PHE A 74 1.91 -11.54 -12.20
C PHE A 74 2.93 -11.07 -13.26
N LYS A 75 4.23 -11.40 -13.07
CA LYS A 75 5.35 -11.07 -13.99
C LYS A 75 5.22 -9.66 -14.55
N THR A 76 4.89 -8.68 -13.70
CA THR A 76 4.77 -7.32 -14.18
C THR A 76 6.14 -6.84 -14.65
N ASN A 77 6.20 -6.11 -15.76
CA ASN A 77 7.44 -5.46 -16.20
C ASN A 77 7.93 -4.39 -15.19
N PHE A 78 7.32 -4.26 -14.01
CA PHE A 78 7.79 -3.39 -12.94
C PHE A 78 9.24 -3.68 -12.56
N ARG A 79 9.67 -4.95 -12.60
CA ARG A 79 11.08 -5.32 -12.38
C ARG A 79 12.06 -4.70 -13.39
N LYS A 80 11.56 -4.25 -14.55
CA LYS A 80 12.33 -3.58 -15.60
C LYS A 80 12.33 -2.06 -15.46
N VAL A 81 11.48 -1.49 -14.60
CA VAL A 81 11.39 -0.04 -14.38
C VAL A 81 12.66 0.41 -13.64
N PRO A 82 13.33 1.48 -14.07
CA PRO A 82 14.51 2.00 -13.37
C PRO A 82 14.10 2.68 -12.06
N PHE A 83 14.94 2.54 -11.04
CA PHE A 83 14.75 3.17 -9.73
C PHE A 83 15.85 4.19 -9.46
N HIS A 84 15.47 5.30 -8.84
CA HIS A 84 16.34 6.38 -8.41
C HIS A 84 15.99 6.68 -6.95
N MET A 85 16.93 6.51 -6.02
CA MET A 85 16.63 6.63 -4.59
C MET A 85 17.84 7.06 -3.77
N PRO A 86 17.65 7.52 -2.52
CA PRO A 86 18.76 7.64 -1.59
C PRO A 86 19.33 6.26 -1.24
N GLN A 87 20.63 6.23 -0.96
CA GLN A 87 21.33 5.00 -0.57
C GLN A 87 20.73 4.39 0.71
N GLY A 88 20.24 5.23 1.63
CA GLY A 88 19.58 4.77 2.85
C GLY A 88 18.27 4.00 2.58
N ALA A 89 17.46 4.43 1.61
CA ALA A 89 16.25 3.70 1.23
C ALA A 89 16.57 2.30 0.68
N TYR A 90 17.62 2.16 -0.14
CA TYR A 90 18.06 0.86 -0.62
C TYR A 90 18.56 -0.05 0.51
N LYS A 91 19.30 0.51 1.48
CA LYS A 91 19.73 -0.26 2.67
C LYS A 91 18.54 -0.79 3.45
N LEU A 92 17.48 0.01 3.64
CA LEU A 92 16.24 -0.45 4.27
C LEU A 92 15.59 -1.61 3.51
N ILE A 93 15.43 -1.46 2.20
CA ILE A 93 14.85 -2.51 1.33
C ILE A 93 15.68 -3.80 1.42
N LYS A 94 17.00 -3.69 1.47
CA LYS A 94 17.89 -4.85 1.61
C LYS A 94 17.82 -5.48 3.01
N ALA A 95 17.64 -4.68 4.05
CA ALA A 95 17.63 -5.12 5.44
C ALA A 95 16.52 -6.13 5.75
N VAL A 96 15.35 -5.95 5.14
CA VAL A 96 14.17 -6.79 5.36
C VAL A 96 14.26 -8.12 4.60
N ASP A 97 15.15 -8.25 3.61
CA ASP A 97 15.56 -9.53 3.01
C ASP A 97 14.40 -10.35 2.40
N PHE A 98 13.49 -9.67 1.69
CA PHE A 98 12.35 -10.26 0.96
C PHE A 98 12.45 -10.09 -0.56
N MET A 99 13.49 -9.41 -1.05
CA MET A 99 13.60 -9.07 -2.47
C MET A 99 13.92 -10.31 -3.31
N PRO A 100 13.15 -10.62 -4.37
CA PRO A 100 13.33 -11.84 -5.17
C PRO A 100 14.40 -11.68 -6.27
N CYS A 101 15.39 -10.80 -6.10
CA CYS A 101 16.42 -10.55 -7.11
C CYS A 101 17.82 -10.37 -6.52
N SER A 102 18.83 -10.58 -7.36
CA SER A 102 20.24 -10.47 -6.98
C SER A 102 20.70 -9.00 -6.89
N ASP A 103 21.78 -8.75 -6.14
CA ASP A 103 22.42 -7.43 -6.10
C ASP A 103 22.85 -6.94 -7.50
N ASP A 104 23.20 -7.86 -8.41
CA ASP A 104 23.59 -7.50 -9.78
C ASP A 104 22.38 -7.08 -10.63
N ASP A 105 21.20 -7.65 -10.39
CA ASP A 105 19.97 -7.20 -11.04
C ASP A 105 19.55 -5.80 -10.59
N VAL A 106 19.78 -5.49 -9.31
CA VAL A 106 19.57 -4.17 -8.72
C VAL A 106 20.54 -3.16 -9.36
N LYS A 107 21.84 -3.43 -9.37
CA LYS A 107 22.87 -2.50 -9.90
C LYS A 107 22.67 -2.12 -11.36
N LYS A 108 22.03 -2.99 -12.16
CA LYS A 108 21.74 -2.71 -13.58
C LYS A 108 20.65 -1.65 -13.80
N ARG A 109 19.79 -1.42 -12.81
CA ARG A 109 18.55 -0.63 -12.99
C ARG A 109 18.31 0.41 -11.91
N TRP A 110 19.01 0.32 -10.80
CA TRP A 110 18.86 1.20 -9.66
C TRP A 110 20.05 2.12 -9.59
N THR A 111 19.79 3.41 -9.40
CA THR A 111 20.82 4.45 -9.26
C THR A 111 20.59 5.18 -7.95
N PHE A 112 21.68 5.62 -7.34
CA PHE A 112 21.65 6.18 -6.00
C PHE A 112 22.26 7.57 -6.00
N ASN A 113 21.46 8.58 -5.64
CA ASN A 113 21.92 9.98 -5.54
C ASN A 113 22.48 10.58 -6.84
N GLU A 114 22.22 9.97 -7.99
CA GLU A 114 22.78 10.37 -9.28
C GLU A 114 21.80 11.15 -10.14
N LYS A 115 22.34 12.09 -10.93
CA LYS A 115 21.60 12.79 -11.96
C LYS A 115 21.31 11.83 -13.11
N VAL A 116 20.06 11.79 -13.57
CA VAL A 116 19.65 10.92 -14.68
C VAL A 116 18.90 11.71 -15.73
N THR A 117 19.30 11.52 -16.99
CA THR A 117 18.57 12.02 -18.16
C THR A 117 17.87 10.85 -18.83
N VAL A 118 16.55 10.96 -18.94
CA VAL A 118 15.67 9.93 -19.47
C VAL A 118 14.96 10.44 -20.73
N HIS A 119 13.89 9.75 -21.13
CA HIS A 119 13.09 10.02 -22.32
C HIS A 119 12.89 11.52 -22.60
N SER A 120 13.00 11.87 -23.88
CA SER A 120 12.81 13.24 -24.36
C SER A 120 13.74 14.26 -23.71
N LYS A 121 14.97 13.88 -23.31
CA LYS A 121 15.94 14.76 -22.63
C LYS A 121 15.46 15.31 -21.28
N THR A 122 14.42 14.72 -20.69
CA THR A 122 13.96 15.05 -19.34
C THR A 122 15.06 14.68 -18.36
N THR A 123 15.46 15.59 -17.48
CA THR A 123 16.60 15.37 -16.59
C THR A 123 16.20 15.55 -15.14
N PHE A 124 16.39 14.51 -14.34
CA PHE A 124 16.15 14.48 -12.90
C PHE A 124 17.48 14.67 -12.19
N THR A 125 17.64 15.80 -11.50
CA THR A 125 18.86 16.10 -10.74
C THR A 125 18.54 16.10 -9.26
N PRO A 126 19.08 15.15 -8.47
CA PRO A 126 18.87 15.11 -7.03
C PRO A 126 19.62 16.25 -6.33
N LEU A 127 18.98 16.81 -5.31
CA LEU A 127 19.51 17.80 -4.39
C LEU A 127 19.49 17.14 -3.00
N ILE A 128 20.67 16.74 -2.53
CA ILE A 128 20.84 15.87 -1.36
C ILE A 128 20.77 16.70 -0.08
N ILE A 129 19.99 16.24 0.89
CA ILE A 129 19.86 16.81 2.25
C ILE A 129 20.27 15.73 3.27
N PRO A 130 21.50 15.79 3.80
CA PRO A 130 22.03 14.78 4.73
C PRO A 130 21.84 15.20 6.20
N ILE A 131 20.59 15.47 6.60
CA ILE A 131 20.27 16.00 7.95
C ILE A 131 19.57 14.92 8.78
N GLU A 132 19.75 14.95 10.11
CA GLU A 132 19.05 14.07 11.06
C GLU A 132 19.29 12.57 10.83
N ASN A 133 20.52 12.20 10.42
CA ASN A 133 20.89 10.81 10.14
C ASN A 133 20.01 10.17 9.05
N LYS A 134 19.35 10.96 8.23
CA LYS A 134 18.43 10.54 7.18
C LYS A 134 18.82 11.24 5.88
N GLU A 135 18.92 10.47 4.81
CA GLU A 135 19.21 11.02 3.49
C GLU A 135 17.89 11.28 2.77
N THR A 136 17.61 12.56 2.51
CA THR A 136 16.45 13.04 1.78
C THR A 136 16.90 13.68 0.47
N LEU A 137 16.19 13.35 -0.61
CA LEU A 137 16.42 13.85 -1.96
C LEU A 137 15.27 14.76 -2.37
N CYS A 138 15.59 16.05 -2.57
CA CYS A 138 14.79 16.91 -3.40
C CYS A 138 15.20 16.71 -4.87
N TYR A 139 14.36 17.06 -5.84
CA TYR A 139 14.68 16.91 -7.26
C TYR A 139 14.39 18.19 -8.02
N THR A 140 15.30 18.55 -8.93
CA THR A 140 14.97 19.43 -10.06
C THR A 140 14.73 18.57 -11.29
N ILE A 141 13.57 18.74 -11.91
CA ILE A 141 13.18 18.04 -13.13
C ILE A 141 13.23 19.05 -14.26
N SER A 142 14.31 19.02 -15.04
CA SER A 142 14.42 19.85 -16.23
C SER A 142 13.62 19.24 -17.37
N LEU A 143 12.65 20.01 -17.85
CA LEU A 143 11.71 19.59 -18.88
C LEU A 143 12.33 19.69 -20.29
N PRO A 144 11.88 18.83 -21.24
CA PRO A 144 12.22 19.01 -22.64
C PRO A 144 11.82 20.40 -23.15
N PRO A 145 12.57 20.98 -24.10
CA PRO A 145 12.07 22.12 -24.85
C PRO A 145 10.82 21.72 -25.66
N VAL A 146 9.84 22.61 -25.74
CA VAL A 146 8.68 22.46 -26.60
C VAL A 146 9.10 22.78 -28.03
N PRO A 147 8.95 21.84 -28.99
CA PRO A 147 9.24 22.11 -30.38
C PRO A 147 8.39 23.27 -30.90
N GLY A 148 9.00 24.15 -31.69
CA GLY A 148 8.29 25.26 -32.31
C GLY A 148 7.15 24.81 -33.24
N LYS A 149 6.03 25.53 -33.22
CA LYS A 149 4.85 25.23 -34.03
C LYS A 149 5.20 25.39 -35.51
N PHE A 150 4.89 24.37 -36.30
CA PHE A 150 5.04 24.41 -37.75
C PHE A 150 3.97 25.31 -38.35
N ASN A 151 4.39 26.26 -39.19
CA ASN A 151 3.52 27.16 -39.92
C ASN A 151 3.33 26.61 -41.34
N THR A 152 2.14 26.07 -41.59
CA THR A 152 1.76 25.50 -42.90
C THR A 152 1.81 26.54 -43.99
N ASP A 153 1.24 27.72 -43.75
CA ASP A 153 1.11 28.77 -44.76
C ASP A 153 2.48 29.30 -45.21
N LYS A 154 3.43 29.38 -44.26
CA LYS A 154 4.81 29.77 -44.55
C LYS A 154 5.59 28.67 -45.25
N ALA A 155 5.30 27.41 -44.98
CA ALA A 155 5.88 26.29 -45.72
C ALA A 155 5.31 26.20 -47.15
N ASP A 156 4.02 26.51 -47.31
CA ASP A 156 3.35 26.61 -48.61
C ASP A 156 3.93 27.77 -49.44
N SER A 157 4.16 28.95 -48.84
CA SER A 157 4.78 30.09 -49.54
C SER A 157 6.23 29.85 -49.96
N LEU A 158 6.96 29.03 -49.19
CA LEU A 158 8.32 28.57 -49.52
C LEU A 158 8.34 27.32 -50.41
N LYS A 159 7.19 26.91 -50.98
CA LYS A 159 7.05 25.75 -51.88
C LYS A 159 7.56 24.43 -51.30
N VAL A 160 7.52 24.26 -49.97
CA VAL A 160 7.92 23.01 -49.31
C VAL A 160 6.87 21.91 -49.56
N PRO A 161 7.21 20.82 -50.27
CA PRO A 161 6.24 19.76 -50.58
C PRO A 161 5.69 19.12 -49.31
N LYS A 162 4.37 18.91 -49.24
CA LYS A 162 3.68 18.35 -48.05
C LYS A 162 4.34 17.06 -47.55
N ALA A 163 4.70 16.15 -48.45
CA ALA A 163 5.38 14.89 -48.13
C ALA A 163 6.79 15.06 -47.52
N LYS A 164 7.48 16.17 -47.79
CA LYS A 164 8.84 16.45 -47.31
C LYS A 164 8.88 17.35 -46.05
N ARG A 165 7.72 17.85 -45.57
CA ARG A 165 7.64 18.72 -44.37
C ARG A 165 8.11 18.01 -43.10
N GLY A 166 7.76 16.74 -42.92
CA GLY A 166 8.22 15.96 -41.77
C GLY A 166 9.75 15.78 -41.75
N ILE A 167 10.35 15.64 -42.93
CA ILE A 167 11.81 15.54 -43.11
C ILE A 167 12.46 16.87 -42.72
N LEU A 168 11.95 18.01 -43.21
CA LEU A 168 12.42 19.36 -42.85
C LEU A 168 12.41 19.59 -41.34
N VAL A 169 11.33 19.22 -40.65
CA VAL A 169 11.20 19.39 -39.19
C VAL A 169 12.19 18.49 -38.44
N LYS A 170 12.42 17.27 -38.91
CA LYS A 170 13.29 16.27 -38.25
C LYS A 170 14.78 16.52 -38.50
N GLN A 171 15.16 16.89 -39.72
CA GLN A 171 16.56 17.12 -40.12
C GLN A 171 17.03 18.56 -39.89
N GLY A 172 16.10 19.49 -39.69
CA GLY A 172 16.41 20.91 -39.46
C GLY A 172 16.55 21.74 -40.74
N PHE A 173 16.68 21.10 -41.90
CA PHE A 173 16.72 21.74 -43.22
C PHE A 173 16.19 20.81 -44.32
N LEU A 174 15.89 21.37 -45.49
CA LEU A 174 15.48 20.63 -46.69
C LEU A 174 15.98 21.35 -47.94
N LYS A 175 16.65 20.62 -48.83
CA LYS A 175 16.99 21.11 -50.17
C LYS A 175 15.87 20.76 -51.15
N LEU A 176 15.35 21.76 -51.86
CA LEU A 176 14.33 21.60 -52.90
C LEU A 176 14.96 21.29 -54.26
N GLU A 177 14.12 20.85 -55.20
CA GLU A 177 14.55 20.45 -56.56
C GLU A 177 15.07 21.64 -57.39
N ASP A 178 14.62 22.85 -57.08
CA ASP A 178 15.15 24.11 -57.64
C ASP A 178 16.50 24.54 -57.03
N GLY A 179 17.06 23.73 -56.12
CA GLY A 179 18.35 23.96 -55.47
C GLY A 179 18.28 24.81 -54.19
N SER A 180 17.13 25.42 -53.87
CA SER A 180 16.97 26.22 -52.65
C SER A 180 17.03 25.37 -51.39
N VAL A 181 17.54 25.95 -50.28
CA VAL A 181 17.64 25.27 -48.98
C VAL A 181 16.74 25.98 -47.99
N ILE A 182 15.71 25.30 -47.52
CA ILE A 182 14.79 25.79 -46.51
C ILE A 182 15.23 25.29 -45.15
N GLN A 183 15.37 26.20 -44.20
CA GLN A 183 15.71 25.93 -42.80
C GLN A 183 14.43 25.75 -41.96
N LYS A 184 14.47 24.88 -40.95
CA LYS A 184 13.36 24.67 -39.99
C LYS A 184 12.92 25.98 -39.36
N THR A 185 13.84 26.87 -39.02
CA THR A 185 13.56 28.19 -38.42
C THR A 185 12.76 29.12 -39.33
N GLN A 186 12.76 28.88 -40.64
CA GLN A 186 11.94 29.65 -41.57
C GLN A 186 10.48 29.24 -41.52
N VAL A 187 10.15 27.99 -41.15
CA VAL A 187 8.78 27.45 -41.16
C VAL A 187 8.25 27.06 -39.78
N CYS A 188 9.09 27.01 -38.76
CA CYS A 188 8.72 26.77 -37.37
C CYS A 188 8.95 28.01 -36.52
N SER A 189 8.11 28.23 -35.51
CA SER A 189 8.45 29.17 -34.44
C SER A 189 9.72 28.73 -33.68
N PRO A 190 10.34 29.59 -32.88
CA PRO A 190 11.40 29.16 -31.95
C PRO A 190 10.90 28.09 -30.98
N GLU A 191 11.83 27.26 -30.51
CA GLU A 191 11.56 26.32 -29.42
C GLU A 191 11.38 27.08 -28.10
N ILE A 192 10.48 26.59 -27.25
CA ILE A 192 10.15 27.25 -25.98
C ILE A 192 10.66 26.38 -24.83
N THR A 193 11.45 26.97 -23.93
CA THR A 193 11.82 26.32 -22.67
C THR A 193 10.81 26.74 -21.60
N LEU A 194 10.04 25.78 -21.08
CA LEU A 194 8.93 26.04 -20.17
C LEU A 194 9.37 26.38 -18.74
N GLY A 195 10.52 25.85 -18.31
CA GLY A 195 10.99 25.90 -16.93
C GLY A 195 11.10 24.50 -16.32
N ASP A 196 11.53 24.43 -15.06
CA ASP A 196 11.76 23.16 -14.35
C ASP A 196 10.62 22.88 -13.35
N ILE A 197 10.44 21.61 -12.96
CA ILE A 197 9.64 21.24 -11.78
C ILE A 197 10.59 21.05 -10.62
N LEU A 198 10.22 21.59 -9.45
CA LEU A 198 10.97 21.39 -8.21
C LEU A 198 10.16 20.46 -7.29
N VAL A 199 10.73 19.32 -6.93
CA VAL A 199 10.18 18.41 -5.92
C VAL A 199 10.97 18.59 -4.63
N LEU A 200 10.30 18.99 -3.56
CA LEU A 200 10.87 19.24 -2.24
C LEU A 200 10.32 18.25 -1.24
N HIS A 201 11.19 17.74 -0.36
CA HIS A 201 10.78 16.91 0.77
C HIS A 201 11.50 17.42 2.02
N PHE A 202 10.74 17.97 2.98
CA PHE A 202 11.27 18.43 4.25
C PHE A 202 10.45 17.89 5.43
N THR A 203 11.10 17.15 6.32
CA THR A 203 10.48 16.64 7.55
C THR A 203 10.76 17.52 8.77
N SER A 204 11.62 18.53 8.63
CA SER A 204 11.99 19.46 9.71
C SER A 204 12.42 20.83 9.18
N GLU A 205 12.41 21.84 10.05
CA GLU A 205 12.90 23.19 9.74
C GLU A 205 14.39 23.18 9.37
N LYS A 206 15.18 22.30 9.99
CA LYS A 206 16.63 22.17 9.73
C LYS A 206 16.90 21.74 8.30
N GLN A 207 16.13 20.79 7.77
CA GLN A 207 16.23 20.36 6.38
C GLN A 207 15.89 21.50 5.41
N CYS A 208 14.84 22.27 5.72
CA CYS A 208 14.44 23.43 4.92
C CYS A 208 15.53 24.52 4.90
N ILE A 209 16.06 24.91 6.07
CA ILE A 209 17.15 25.91 6.17
C ILE A 209 18.37 25.44 5.36
N TYR A 210 18.81 24.21 5.59
CA TYR A 210 19.95 23.63 4.86
C TYR A 210 19.74 23.70 3.33
N PHE A 211 18.54 23.34 2.86
CA PHE A 211 18.22 23.40 1.44
C PHE A 211 18.30 24.82 0.90
N ILE A 212 17.72 25.80 1.60
CA ILE A 212 17.70 27.19 1.16
C ILE A 212 19.14 27.73 1.09
N GLU A 213 19.94 27.53 2.12
CA GLU A 213 21.33 28.01 2.17
C GLU A 213 22.21 27.37 1.09
N THR A 214 21.99 26.09 0.80
CA THR A 214 22.85 25.31 -0.10
C THR A 214 22.44 25.43 -1.58
N TYR A 215 21.13 25.47 -1.86
CA TYR A 215 20.59 25.29 -3.20
C TYR A 215 19.77 26.46 -3.73
N ALA A 216 19.12 27.28 -2.89
CA ALA A 216 18.19 28.31 -3.39
C ALA A 216 18.85 29.25 -4.41
N LYS A 217 20.10 29.68 -4.16
CA LYS A 217 20.84 30.55 -5.09
C LYS A 217 21.15 29.90 -6.44
N LYS A 218 21.17 28.57 -6.52
CA LYS A 218 21.42 27.80 -7.77
C LYS A 218 20.12 27.59 -8.57
N ILE A 219 18.97 27.78 -7.94
CA ILE A 219 17.65 27.66 -8.56
C ILE A 219 17.28 29.03 -9.15
N ILE A 220 17.94 29.37 -10.27
CA ILE A 220 17.77 30.65 -10.98
C ILE A 220 16.77 30.53 -12.14
N LYS A 221 16.33 29.31 -12.45
CA LYS A 221 15.46 29.03 -13.60
C LYS A 221 13.99 29.34 -13.29
N SER A 222 13.23 29.66 -14.35
CA SER A 222 11.77 29.64 -14.30
C SER A 222 11.29 28.28 -13.82
N LEU A 223 10.37 28.26 -12.86
CA LEU A 223 9.72 27.05 -12.36
C LEU A 223 8.30 27.00 -12.90
N VAL A 224 7.88 25.81 -13.34
CA VAL A 224 6.49 25.58 -13.79
C VAL A 224 5.62 25.03 -12.67
N CYS A 225 6.24 24.34 -11.71
CA CYS A 225 5.57 23.79 -10.54
C CYS A 225 6.57 23.52 -9.41
N VAL A 226 6.11 23.70 -8.17
CA VAL A 226 6.78 23.16 -6.98
C VAL A 226 5.86 22.12 -6.34
N ILE A 227 6.37 20.91 -6.13
CA ILE A 227 5.69 19.84 -5.39
C ILE A 227 6.41 19.70 -4.05
N LEU A 228 5.69 19.82 -2.95
CA LEU A 228 6.24 19.83 -1.60
C LEU A 228 5.67 18.67 -0.79
N ILE A 229 6.53 17.84 -0.23
CA ILE A 229 6.23 16.89 0.83
C ILE A 229 6.74 17.49 2.14
N ILE A 230 5.85 17.96 3.01
CA ILE A 230 6.23 18.70 4.21
C ILE A 230 5.40 18.32 5.43
N ASN A 231 5.99 18.46 6.62
CA ASN A 231 5.23 18.44 7.87
C ASN A 231 4.30 19.66 7.96
N THR A 232 3.13 19.52 8.60
CA THR A 232 2.18 20.61 8.85
C THR A 232 2.84 21.84 9.50
N SER A 233 3.82 21.65 10.38
CA SER A 233 4.54 22.76 11.03
C SER A 233 5.29 23.68 10.04
N LEU A 234 5.62 23.18 8.85
CA LEU A 234 6.36 23.93 7.83
C LEU A 234 5.46 24.80 6.94
N LEU A 235 4.14 24.64 6.99
CA LEU A 235 3.21 25.46 6.20
C LEU A 235 3.34 26.96 6.52
N THR A 236 3.62 27.29 7.77
CA THR A 236 3.78 28.67 8.26
C THR A 236 5.23 29.07 8.50
N PHE A 237 6.19 28.18 8.21
CA PHE A 237 7.60 28.43 8.46
C PHE A 237 8.16 29.50 7.52
N VAL A 238 8.50 30.66 8.09
CA VAL A 238 8.80 31.90 7.35
C VAL A 238 9.88 31.72 6.28
N PRO A 239 11.02 31.04 6.52
CA PRO A 239 12.03 30.82 5.48
C PRO A 239 11.49 30.09 4.25
N LEU A 240 10.68 29.04 4.45
CA LEU A 240 10.07 28.29 3.35
C LEU A 240 9.07 29.17 2.59
N VAL A 241 8.20 29.86 3.31
CA VAL A 241 7.20 30.76 2.72
C VAL A 241 7.88 31.84 1.86
N ASN A 242 8.94 32.46 2.38
CA ASN A 242 9.69 33.49 1.67
C ASN A 242 10.42 32.92 0.44
N PHE A 243 10.95 31.70 0.53
CA PHE A 243 11.53 31.02 -0.63
C PHE A 243 10.47 30.77 -1.72
N LEU A 244 9.30 30.23 -1.35
CA LEU A 244 8.24 29.91 -2.30
C LEU A 244 7.59 31.14 -2.95
N LYS A 245 7.55 32.28 -2.25
CA LYS A 245 7.04 33.56 -2.77
C LYS A 245 7.83 34.10 -3.96
N GLN A 246 9.09 33.66 -4.14
CA GLN A 246 9.93 34.07 -5.27
C GLN A 246 9.44 33.49 -6.61
N PHE A 247 8.61 32.44 -6.59
CA PHE A 247 8.19 31.72 -7.80
C PHE A 247 6.68 31.87 -8.05
N GLN A 248 6.33 32.49 -9.17
CA GLN A 248 4.94 32.63 -9.65
C GLN A 248 4.48 31.38 -10.41
N CYS A 249 4.48 30.23 -9.74
CA CYS A 249 4.07 28.94 -10.31
C CYS A 249 3.13 28.17 -9.38
N LYS A 250 2.53 27.09 -9.91
CA LYS A 250 1.62 26.22 -9.16
C LYS A 250 2.38 25.47 -8.08
N LYS A 251 1.83 25.44 -6.87
CA LYS A 251 2.42 24.78 -5.70
C LYS A 251 1.49 23.66 -5.26
N ILE A 252 2.02 22.46 -5.11
CA ILE A 252 1.30 21.26 -4.69
C ILE A 252 1.87 20.88 -3.33
N PHE A 253 1.02 20.81 -2.30
CA PHE A 253 1.42 20.48 -0.94
C PHE A 253 0.88 19.10 -0.57
N LEU A 254 1.78 18.22 -0.14
CA LEU A 254 1.51 16.88 0.38
C LEU A 254 2.07 16.80 1.80
N LYS A 255 1.36 16.10 2.68
CA LYS A 255 1.71 16.02 4.10
C LYS A 255 2.69 14.89 4.35
N ASP A 256 3.86 15.20 4.88
CA ASP A 256 4.81 14.18 5.30
C ASP A 256 4.25 13.28 6.42
N TRP A 257 4.76 12.05 6.49
CA TRP A 257 4.21 10.93 7.27
C TRP A 257 5.02 10.58 8.53
N THR A 258 5.71 11.54 9.13
CA THR A 258 6.42 11.35 10.41
C THR A 258 5.52 10.95 11.58
N SER A 259 4.19 11.09 11.45
CA SER A 259 3.20 10.69 12.44
C SER A 259 2.10 9.86 11.77
N PRO A 260 1.54 8.85 12.47
CA PRO A 260 0.47 8.03 11.89
C PRO A 260 -0.75 8.91 11.58
N PRO A 261 -1.39 8.73 10.40
CA PRO A 261 -2.62 9.43 10.08
C PRO A 261 -3.74 8.94 11.01
N LEU A 262 -4.41 9.87 11.69
CA LEU A 262 -5.57 9.60 12.55
C LEU A 262 -6.90 9.68 11.78
N LYS A 263 -6.83 9.91 10.46
CA LYS A 263 -8.01 10.21 9.65
C LYS A 263 -7.93 9.53 8.29
N PHE A 264 -9.09 9.14 7.74
CA PHE A 264 -9.20 8.37 6.50
C PHE A 264 -9.95 9.17 5.45
N SER A 265 -9.67 8.93 4.17
CA SER A 265 -10.38 9.60 3.08
C SER A 265 -11.26 8.60 2.35
N SER A 266 -12.53 8.96 2.14
CA SER A 266 -13.47 8.17 1.34
C SER A 266 -13.03 8.03 -0.12
N GLU A 267 -12.10 8.89 -0.56
CA GLU A 267 -11.59 8.94 -1.94
C GLU A 267 -10.37 8.02 -2.17
N SER A 268 -9.78 7.46 -1.11
CA SER A 268 -8.54 6.67 -1.22
C SER A 268 -8.78 5.26 -1.76
N PHE A 269 -9.82 4.57 -1.28
CA PHE A 269 -10.28 3.26 -1.78
C PHE A 269 -11.82 3.25 -1.94
N VAL A 270 -12.32 4.04 -2.89
CA VAL A 270 -13.76 4.22 -3.20
C VAL A 270 -14.49 2.89 -3.38
N ARG A 271 -13.93 1.95 -4.16
CA ARG A 271 -14.57 0.66 -4.44
C ARG A 271 -14.68 -0.19 -3.17
N THR A 272 -13.66 -0.17 -2.32
CA THR A 272 -13.69 -0.83 -1.00
C THR A 272 -14.73 -0.20 -0.09
N ASN A 273 -14.81 1.13 -0.07
CA ASN A 273 -15.77 1.85 0.77
C ASN A 273 -17.22 1.56 0.35
N MET A 274 -17.50 1.44 -0.96
CA MET A 274 -18.80 1.01 -1.47
C MET A 274 -19.13 -0.41 -0.99
N PHE A 275 -18.15 -1.32 -1.04
CA PHE A 275 -18.30 -2.69 -0.56
C PHE A 275 -18.62 -2.73 0.94
N HIS A 276 -17.86 -2.02 1.79
CA HIS A 276 -18.13 -1.94 3.23
C HIS A 276 -19.49 -1.31 3.54
N SER A 277 -19.90 -0.29 2.77
CA SER A 277 -21.24 0.32 2.92
C SER A 277 -22.35 -0.69 2.64
N ALA A 278 -22.17 -1.59 1.67
CA ALA A 278 -23.12 -2.65 1.38
C ALA A 278 -23.21 -3.67 2.53
N TYR A 279 -22.07 -4.12 3.07
CA TYR A 279 -22.06 -5.02 4.24
C TYR A 279 -22.69 -4.37 5.46
N ASN A 280 -22.44 -3.09 5.72
CA ASN A 280 -23.03 -2.41 6.89
C ASN A 280 -24.56 -2.32 6.80
N LYS A 281 -25.12 -2.24 5.58
CA LYS A 281 -26.59 -2.30 5.40
C LYS A 281 -27.15 -3.69 5.66
N LEU A 282 -26.40 -4.75 5.35
CA LEU A 282 -26.83 -6.13 5.47
C LEU A 282 -26.60 -6.71 6.88
N LEU A 283 -25.48 -6.34 7.50
CA LEU A 283 -24.99 -6.85 8.77
C LEU A 283 -24.57 -5.66 9.67
N PRO A 284 -25.52 -4.80 10.09
CA PRO A 284 -25.21 -3.67 10.95
C PRO A 284 -24.57 -4.14 12.25
N GLY A 285 -23.46 -3.50 12.66
CA GLY A 285 -22.69 -3.88 13.85
C GLY A 285 -21.58 -4.90 13.61
N TYR A 286 -21.61 -5.64 12.49
CA TYR A 286 -20.49 -6.51 12.07
C TYR A 286 -19.54 -5.83 11.09
N ALA A 287 -20.01 -4.82 10.37
CA ALA A 287 -19.19 -4.05 9.44
C ALA A 287 -18.46 -2.90 10.13
N PRO A 288 -17.30 -2.46 9.60
CA PRO A 288 -16.54 -1.40 10.24
C PRO A 288 -17.29 -0.05 10.18
N GLU A 289 -17.40 0.64 11.32
CA GLU A 289 -17.81 2.05 11.36
C GLU A 289 -16.63 2.94 10.95
N ILE A 290 -16.42 3.09 9.64
CA ILE A 290 -15.33 3.92 9.12
C ILE A 290 -15.69 5.40 9.26
N THR A 291 -14.89 6.13 10.04
CA THR A 291 -14.98 7.60 10.09
C THR A 291 -14.09 8.21 9.02
N TYR A 292 -14.72 8.85 8.04
CA TYR A 292 -14.01 9.59 6.99
C TYR A 292 -13.72 11.02 7.43
N SER A 293 -12.70 11.59 6.82
CA SER A 293 -12.26 12.96 6.97
C SER A 293 -11.97 13.57 5.61
N SER A 294 -12.18 14.87 5.51
CA SER A 294 -11.68 15.66 4.41
C SER A 294 -10.15 15.80 4.47
N THR A 295 -9.57 16.11 3.31
CA THR A 295 -8.15 16.52 3.23
C THR A 295 -7.90 17.67 4.19
N GLU A 296 -6.80 17.58 4.95
CA GLU A 296 -6.38 18.64 5.89
C GLU A 296 -6.16 19.96 5.14
N GLU A 297 -6.61 21.06 5.73
CA GLU A 297 -6.47 22.39 5.15
C GLU A 297 -5.00 22.71 4.81
N GLY A 298 -4.76 23.29 3.64
CA GLY A 298 -3.42 23.61 3.14
C GLY A 298 -2.75 22.48 2.35
N PHE A 299 -3.33 21.27 2.30
CA PHE A 299 -2.82 20.15 1.51
C PHE A 299 -3.70 19.82 0.30
N THR A 300 -3.10 19.19 -0.70
CA THR A 300 -3.77 18.82 -1.96
C THR A 300 -4.58 17.53 -1.77
N ALA A 301 -5.79 17.50 -2.32
CA ALA A 301 -6.65 16.33 -2.25
C ALA A 301 -6.03 15.14 -3.00
N ILE A 302 -6.28 13.94 -2.49
CA ILE A 302 -5.95 12.69 -3.19
C ILE A 302 -6.73 12.63 -4.51
N ASN A 303 -6.23 11.88 -5.49
CA ASN A 303 -6.84 11.71 -6.82
C ASN A 303 -6.86 12.98 -7.70
N SER A 304 -6.32 14.10 -7.22
CA SER A 304 -6.19 15.32 -8.00
C SER A 304 -5.32 15.08 -9.25
N VAL A 305 -5.84 15.45 -10.42
CA VAL A 305 -5.08 15.52 -11.68
C VAL A 305 -4.79 16.98 -11.99
N ILE A 306 -3.53 17.37 -11.86
CA ILE A 306 -3.09 18.75 -12.01
C ILE A 306 -2.37 18.92 -13.34
N THR A 307 -3.04 19.54 -14.31
CA THR A 307 -2.44 19.94 -15.59
C THR A 307 -1.63 21.22 -15.42
N LEU A 308 -0.38 21.23 -15.90
CA LEU A 308 0.57 22.34 -15.72
C LEU A 308 0.77 23.22 -16.98
N PHE A 309 0.36 22.75 -18.17
CA PHE A 309 0.38 23.53 -19.42
C PHE A 309 -0.90 23.27 -20.23
N PRO A 310 -1.46 24.29 -20.91
CA PRO A 310 -2.78 24.16 -21.51
C PRO A 310 -2.76 23.23 -22.73
N VAL A 311 -3.64 22.24 -22.69
CA VAL A 311 -4.55 21.93 -23.80
C VAL A 311 -5.91 22.46 -23.34
N GLU A 312 -6.70 23.06 -24.24
CA GLU A 312 -8.06 23.53 -23.96
C GLU A 312 -8.82 22.53 -23.08
N GLN A 313 -9.40 23.03 -21.98
CA GLN A 313 -10.09 22.23 -20.98
C GLN A 313 -11.47 21.82 -21.49
N GLU A 314 -11.81 20.53 -21.37
CA GLU A 314 -13.15 20.15 -20.98
C GLU A 314 -13.29 20.35 -19.47
N ILE A 315 -14.27 21.15 -19.08
CA ILE A 315 -14.67 21.37 -17.70
C ILE A 315 -15.56 20.19 -17.32
N THR A 316 -15.05 19.26 -16.51
CA THR A 316 -15.91 18.33 -15.78
C THR A 316 -16.32 19.00 -14.47
N ASN A 317 -17.56 19.45 -14.41
CA ASN A 317 -18.22 19.84 -13.17
C ASN A 317 -18.28 18.63 -12.23
N THR A 318 -17.64 18.73 -11.07
CA THR A 318 -17.95 17.87 -9.93
C THR A 318 -18.70 18.71 -8.91
N THR A 319 -19.95 18.33 -8.69
CA THR A 319 -20.91 18.92 -7.77
C THR A 319 -20.44 18.90 -6.32
N ASP A 320 -20.74 20.00 -5.62
CA ASP A 320 -20.68 20.16 -4.18
C ASP A 320 -21.51 19.09 -3.44
N PHE A 321 -20.96 18.56 -2.35
CA PHE A 321 -21.75 18.13 -1.20
C PHE A 321 -21.10 18.62 0.09
N MET A 322 -21.81 19.51 0.79
CA MET A 322 -21.59 19.85 2.19
C MET A 322 -22.29 18.82 3.07
N VAL A 323 -21.58 18.26 4.06
CA VAL A 323 -22.22 17.62 5.22
C VAL A 323 -21.50 18.09 6.49
N LYS A 324 -22.28 18.65 7.43
CA LYS A 324 -21.85 18.89 8.81
C LYS A 324 -21.81 17.57 9.58
N ILE A 325 -20.71 17.34 10.28
CA ILE A 325 -20.51 16.21 11.21
C ILE A 325 -21.22 16.56 12.53
N PRO A 326 -22.11 15.72 13.09
CA PRO A 326 -22.53 15.86 14.48
C PRO A 326 -21.42 15.37 15.41
N GLU A 327 -21.11 16.14 16.45
CA GLU A 327 -20.32 15.64 17.58
C GLU A 327 -21.07 14.49 18.26
N ARG A 328 -20.45 13.31 18.32
CA ARG A 328 -20.92 12.18 19.13
C ARG A 328 -20.21 12.24 20.47
N ALA A 329 -20.97 12.34 21.55
CA ALA A 329 -20.45 12.12 22.90
C ALA A 329 -19.90 10.68 23.01
N PRO A 330 -18.89 10.41 23.86
CA PRO A 330 -18.43 9.06 24.09
C PRO A 330 -19.60 8.21 24.60
N LEU A 331 -19.85 7.08 23.97
CA LEU A 331 -20.66 6.04 24.59
C LEU A 331 -19.89 5.55 25.82
N PRO A 332 -20.50 5.52 27.02
CA PRO A 332 -19.90 4.80 28.13
C PRO A 332 -19.80 3.33 27.70
N LEU A 333 -18.59 2.77 27.73
CA LEU A 333 -18.39 1.32 27.64
C LEU A 333 -19.17 0.70 28.79
N THR A 334 -20.32 0.12 28.47
CA THR A 334 -21.01 -0.80 29.36
C THR A 334 -20.14 -2.05 29.50
N LYS A 335 -20.20 -2.70 30.68
CA LYS A 335 -19.44 -3.88 31.12
C LYS A 335 -18.63 -4.57 30.00
N ALA A 336 -17.30 -4.52 30.11
CA ALA A 336 -16.34 -5.13 29.21
C ALA A 336 -16.83 -6.46 28.60
N GLU A 337 -17.14 -6.46 27.31
CA GLU A 337 -17.14 -7.68 26.51
C GLU A 337 -15.71 -8.21 26.53
N GLN A 338 -15.49 -9.36 27.16
CA GLN A 338 -14.16 -9.96 27.36
C GLN A 338 -13.67 -10.69 26.10
N PHE A 339 -14.35 -10.54 24.96
CA PHE A 339 -14.06 -11.24 23.71
C PHE A 339 -14.49 -10.42 22.49
N GLU A 340 -13.58 -10.18 21.54
CA GLU A 340 -13.87 -9.55 20.25
C GLU A 340 -12.86 -10.05 19.20
N VAL A 341 -13.32 -10.36 17.99
CA VAL A 341 -12.46 -10.60 16.83
C VAL A 341 -12.74 -9.54 15.77
N LYS A 342 -11.68 -8.95 15.21
CA LYS A 342 -11.74 -8.10 14.02
C LYS A 342 -10.92 -8.71 12.90
N ILE A 343 -11.56 -9.04 11.79
CA ILE A 343 -10.90 -9.50 10.58
C ILE A 343 -10.71 -8.29 9.67
N LEU A 344 -9.51 -7.74 9.67
CA LEU A 344 -9.20 -6.45 9.06
C LEU A 344 -8.77 -6.58 7.59
N GLY A 345 -8.21 -7.72 7.21
CA GLY A 345 -7.87 -8.07 5.84
C GLY A 345 -8.12 -9.55 5.58
N THR A 346 -8.74 -9.86 4.44
CA THR A 346 -9.34 -11.17 4.18
C THR A 346 -8.82 -11.90 2.95
N GLY A 347 -7.92 -11.28 2.19
CA GLY A 347 -7.40 -11.78 0.94
C GLY A 347 -6.05 -12.49 1.07
N GLY A 348 -5.79 -13.44 0.17
CA GLY A 348 -4.51 -14.14 0.09
C GLY A 348 -3.54 -13.61 -0.96
N ALA A 349 -2.25 -13.85 -0.75
CA ALA A 349 -1.10 -13.63 -1.64
C ALA A 349 -0.74 -12.17 -1.99
N PHE A 350 -1.70 -11.34 -2.36
CA PHE A 350 -1.50 -9.94 -2.74
C PHE A 350 -2.78 -9.14 -2.48
N PRO A 351 -2.70 -7.82 -2.28
CA PRO A 351 -3.87 -7.01 -2.00
C PRO A 351 -4.70 -6.83 -3.27
N GLY A 352 -5.99 -7.14 -3.20
CA GLY A 352 -6.95 -6.88 -4.26
C GLY A 352 -7.74 -5.60 -4.03
N VAL A 353 -8.67 -5.31 -4.94
CA VAL A 353 -9.50 -4.11 -4.83
C VAL A 353 -10.41 -4.21 -3.60
N PHE A 354 -11.12 -5.32 -3.44
CA PHE A 354 -12.14 -5.49 -2.39
C PHE A 354 -11.64 -6.15 -1.10
N ARG A 355 -10.54 -6.91 -1.18
CA ARG A 355 -9.95 -7.62 -0.05
C ARG A 355 -8.48 -7.29 0.04
N ASP A 356 -8.05 -6.72 1.15
CA ASP A 356 -6.63 -6.58 1.45
C ASP A 356 -6.04 -7.88 1.97
N VAL A 357 -4.72 -7.95 2.08
CA VAL A 357 -4.03 -9.12 2.63
C VAL A 357 -4.29 -9.31 4.13
N SER A 358 -4.07 -10.53 4.60
CA SER A 358 -4.38 -10.99 5.96
C SER A 358 -3.99 -10.03 7.06
N CYS A 359 -4.97 -9.65 7.89
CA CYS A 359 -4.75 -8.95 9.14
C CYS A 359 -5.89 -9.24 10.11
N ASN A 360 -5.61 -9.79 11.29
CA ASN A 360 -6.64 -10.15 12.27
C ASN A 360 -6.30 -9.61 13.66
N VAL A 361 -7.32 -9.21 14.41
CA VAL A 361 -7.20 -8.77 15.81
C VAL A 361 -8.08 -9.66 16.66
N LEU A 362 -7.52 -10.17 17.75
CA LEU A 362 -8.24 -10.88 18.81
C LEU A 362 -8.09 -10.09 20.11
N LYS A 363 -9.21 -9.71 20.72
CA LYS A 363 -9.26 -9.32 22.13
C LYS A 363 -9.85 -10.48 22.91
N ILE A 364 -9.12 -10.95 23.92
CA ILE A 364 -9.54 -12.03 24.80
C ILE A 364 -9.12 -11.69 26.24
N GLY A 365 -10.10 -11.56 27.13
CA GLY A 365 -9.92 -10.92 28.43
C GLY A 365 -9.39 -9.49 28.28
N ASN A 366 -8.22 -9.23 28.88
CA ASN A 366 -7.54 -7.93 28.80
C ASN A 366 -6.43 -7.89 27.74
N THR A 367 -6.27 -8.97 26.96
CA THR A 367 -5.14 -9.13 26.04
C THR A 367 -5.58 -8.83 24.61
N THR A 368 -4.88 -7.91 23.94
CA THR A 368 -5.06 -7.60 22.52
C THR A 368 -3.93 -8.21 21.69
N ILE A 369 -4.30 -9.08 20.75
CA ILE A 369 -3.39 -9.85 19.90
C ILE A 369 -3.66 -9.50 18.45
N VAL A 370 -2.60 -9.30 17.66
CA VAL A 370 -2.70 -9.28 16.19
C VAL A 370 -2.20 -10.62 15.67
N VAL A 371 -3.03 -11.31 14.88
CA VAL A 371 -2.69 -12.60 14.24
C VAL A 371 -2.60 -12.39 12.75
N ASP A 372 -1.38 -12.49 12.23
CA ASP A 372 -0.99 -12.08 10.88
C ASP A 372 -1.31 -10.61 10.58
N MET A 373 -0.47 -10.01 9.75
CA MET A 373 -0.46 -8.59 9.39
C MET A 373 0.38 -8.38 8.13
N GLY A 374 -0.24 -8.54 6.97
CA GLY A 374 0.34 -8.22 5.67
C GLY A 374 0.48 -6.72 5.42
N GLU A 375 0.94 -6.38 4.21
CA GLU A 375 1.03 -4.98 3.74
C GLU A 375 -0.26 -4.20 4.00
N GLY A 376 -0.14 -2.98 4.50
CA GLY A 376 -1.30 -2.14 4.82
C GLY A 376 -1.91 -2.39 6.20
N GLY A 377 -1.56 -3.50 6.88
CA GLY A 377 -2.14 -3.89 8.17
C GLY A 377 -2.07 -2.81 9.24
N ALA A 378 -0.99 -2.01 9.27
CA ALA A 378 -0.83 -0.94 10.27
C ALA A 378 -1.91 0.13 10.13
N PHE A 379 -2.33 0.39 8.90
CA PHE A 379 -3.41 1.34 8.61
C PHE A 379 -4.77 0.72 8.90
N HIS A 380 -4.96 -0.57 8.61
CA HIS A 380 -6.22 -1.26 8.95
C HIS A 380 -6.49 -1.26 10.45
N LEU A 381 -5.46 -1.44 11.29
CA LEU A 381 -5.57 -1.30 12.75
C LEU A 381 -6.07 0.09 13.14
N LEU A 382 -5.41 1.14 12.62
CA LEU A 382 -5.77 2.52 12.91
C LEU A 382 -7.18 2.86 12.40
N GLN A 383 -7.58 2.33 11.23
CA GLN A 383 -8.94 2.46 10.66
C GLN A 383 -10.02 1.89 11.56
N ASN A 384 -9.69 0.82 12.29
CA ASN A 384 -10.64 0.10 13.13
C ASN A 384 -10.50 0.46 14.62
N ASN A 385 -9.95 1.64 14.90
CA ASN A 385 -9.72 2.20 16.23
C ASN A 385 -8.88 1.29 17.14
N VAL A 386 -7.96 0.52 16.56
CA VAL A 386 -6.99 -0.30 17.30
C VAL A 386 -5.67 0.45 17.35
N SER A 387 -5.32 0.92 18.55
CA SER A 387 -4.02 1.58 18.77
C SER A 387 -2.89 0.57 18.63
N ILE A 388 -1.87 0.90 17.85
CA ILE A 388 -0.68 0.04 17.70
C ILE A 388 0.01 -0.16 19.06
N ASP A 389 -0.04 0.84 19.95
CA ASP A 389 0.55 0.78 21.30
C ASP A 389 -0.34 0.05 22.35
N SER A 390 -1.57 -0.33 22.00
CA SER A 390 -2.42 -1.17 22.86
C SER A 390 -2.29 -2.67 22.55
N ILE A 391 -1.54 -3.04 21.51
CA ILE A 391 -1.32 -4.45 21.15
C ILE A 391 -0.29 -5.05 22.09
N ASP A 392 -0.68 -6.12 22.79
CA ASP A 392 0.15 -6.85 23.73
C ASP A 392 1.05 -7.87 23.02
N MET A 393 0.57 -8.46 21.92
CA MET A 393 1.28 -9.48 21.16
C MET A 393 0.99 -9.38 19.65
N PHE A 394 2.04 -9.52 18.84
CA PHE A 394 1.92 -9.88 17.42
C PHE A 394 2.26 -11.35 17.26
N TYR A 395 1.37 -12.13 16.67
CA TYR A 395 1.56 -13.55 16.35
C TYR A 395 1.55 -13.75 14.83
N PHE A 396 2.55 -14.44 14.29
CA PHE A 396 2.67 -14.73 12.87
C PHE A 396 2.70 -16.23 12.61
N THR A 397 1.79 -16.69 11.74
CA THR A 397 1.60 -18.12 11.40
C THR A 397 2.78 -18.68 10.63
N HIS A 398 3.25 -17.96 9.59
CA HIS A 398 4.38 -18.34 8.75
C HIS A 398 5.03 -17.12 8.06
N ILE A 399 5.99 -17.37 7.15
CA ILE A 399 6.93 -16.34 6.67
C ILE A 399 6.48 -15.60 5.39
N HIS A 400 5.32 -15.90 4.83
CA HIS A 400 4.88 -15.21 3.62
C HIS A 400 4.56 -13.73 3.88
N MET A 401 4.83 -12.89 2.87
CA MET A 401 4.78 -11.43 3.01
C MET A 401 3.37 -10.91 3.31
N ASP A 402 2.35 -11.53 2.72
CA ASP A 402 0.94 -11.24 2.95
C ASP A 402 0.49 -11.52 4.40
N HIS A 403 1.34 -12.12 5.23
CA HIS A 403 1.09 -12.37 6.65
C HIS A 403 1.97 -11.56 7.60
N ILE A 404 3.14 -11.07 7.19
CA ILE A 404 4.12 -10.51 8.15
C ILE A 404 4.64 -9.12 7.80
N TYR A 405 4.43 -8.67 6.56
CA TYR A 405 5.11 -7.49 6.04
C TYR A 405 4.67 -6.19 6.75
N GLY A 406 3.38 -6.08 7.11
CA GLY A 406 2.82 -4.90 7.77
C GLY A 406 3.37 -4.64 9.17
N LEU A 407 3.98 -5.65 9.82
CA LEU A 407 4.69 -5.46 11.09
C LEU A 407 5.74 -4.36 10.97
N LEU A 408 6.49 -4.32 9.86
CA LEU A 408 7.59 -3.38 9.67
C LEU A 408 7.09 -1.93 9.77
N THR A 409 5.98 -1.63 9.11
CA THR A 409 5.31 -0.32 9.21
C THR A 409 4.73 -0.09 10.60
N ALA A 410 4.11 -1.10 11.22
CA ALA A 410 3.58 -0.98 12.59
C ALA A 410 4.67 -0.55 13.60
N LEU A 411 5.87 -1.12 13.48
CA LEU A 411 7.02 -0.80 14.35
C LEU A 411 7.51 0.64 14.18
N THR A 412 7.29 1.28 13.01
CA THR A 412 7.62 2.71 12.84
C THR A 412 6.73 3.65 13.65
N PHE A 413 5.53 3.17 14.04
CA PHE A 413 4.56 3.95 14.83
C PHE A 413 4.51 3.54 16.30
N ARG A 414 5.05 2.37 16.62
CA ARG A 414 5.02 1.80 17.97
C ARG A 414 6.04 2.46 18.87
N LYS A 415 5.62 2.80 20.10
CA LYS A 415 6.47 3.42 21.13
C LYS A 415 6.77 2.47 22.29
N LYS A 416 5.87 1.51 22.56
CA LYS A 416 6.06 0.52 23.63
C LYS A 416 6.80 -0.71 23.13
N ARG A 417 7.54 -1.38 24.03
CA ARG A 417 8.15 -2.70 23.74
C ARG A 417 7.16 -3.63 23.03
N ALA A 418 7.61 -4.34 22.00
CA ALA A 418 6.78 -5.28 21.24
C ALA A 418 7.12 -6.71 21.63
N LEU A 419 6.09 -7.52 21.90
CA LEU A 419 6.21 -8.98 21.93
C LEU A 419 5.80 -9.51 20.56
N VAL A 420 6.71 -10.22 19.90
CA VAL A 420 6.47 -10.84 18.60
C VAL A 420 6.70 -12.33 18.74
N ILE A 421 5.68 -13.12 18.40
CA ILE A 421 5.77 -14.56 18.21
C ILE A 421 5.69 -14.83 16.71
N GLY A 422 6.63 -15.57 16.15
CA GLY A 422 6.61 -15.82 14.71
C GLY A 422 7.58 -16.90 14.23
N PRO A 423 7.70 -17.07 12.90
CA PRO A 423 8.50 -18.12 12.28
C PRO A 423 10.01 -17.88 12.39
N LEU A 424 10.74 -18.99 12.47
CA LEU A 424 12.20 -18.98 12.43
C LEU A 424 12.74 -18.13 11.27
N GLY A 425 13.72 -17.28 11.58
CA GLY A 425 14.38 -16.42 10.58
C GLY A 425 13.75 -15.03 10.41
N PHE A 426 12.49 -14.82 10.78
CA PHE A 426 11.87 -13.49 10.70
C PHE A 426 12.45 -12.51 11.73
N GLU A 427 12.90 -12.99 12.90
CA GLU A 427 13.60 -12.17 13.90
C GLU A 427 14.77 -11.37 13.30
N ARG A 428 15.58 -12.01 12.46
CA ARG A 428 16.73 -11.37 11.81
C ARG A 428 16.29 -10.19 10.95
N ARG A 429 15.20 -10.36 10.19
CA ARG A 429 14.64 -9.32 9.32
C ARG A 429 14.14 -8.13 10.14
N VAL A 430 13.43 -8.39 11.24
CA VAL A 430 12.97 -7.33 12.17
C VAL A 430 14.15 -6.59 12.79
N ARG A 431 15.17 -7.30 13.28
CA ARG A 431 16.36 -6.68 13.88
C ARG A 431 17.15 -5.83 12.88
N ASN A 432 17.34 -6.35 11.66
CA ASN A 432 18.00 -5.62 10.58
C ASN A 432 17.21 -4.37 10.21
N PHE A 433 15.89 -4.49 10.09
CA PHE A 433 15.00 -3.36 9.82
C PHE A 433 15.13 -2.28 10.90
N LEU A 434 15.00 -2.63 12.18
CA LEU A 434 15.13 -1.67 13.29
C LEU A 434 16.48 -0.95 13.28
N LYS A 435 17.56 -1.68 13.00
CA LYS A 435 18.91 -1.13 12.89
C LYS A 435 19.04 -0.13 11.75
N GLU A 436 18.64 -0.51 10.54
CA GLU A 436 18.78 0.35 9.35
C GLU A 436 17.80 1.53 9.37
N SER A 437 16.60 1.35 9.95
CA SER A 437 15.62 2.43 10.17
C SER A 437 15.93 3.31 11.39
N LYS A 438 16.95 2.94 12.18
CA LYS A 438 17.41 3.66 13.37
C LYS A 438 16.30 3.84 14.41
N LEU A 439 15.38 2.87 14.47
CA LEU A 439 14.31 2.84 15.46
C LEU A 439 14.84 2.28 16.78
N ASN A 440 14.75 3.09 17.84
CA ASN A 440 15.08 2.65 19.19
C ASN A 440 13.86 1.97 19.85
N LEU A 441 13.47 0.81 19.33
CA LEU A 441 12.34 0.03 19.80
C LEU A 441 12.80 -1.35 20.27
N GLU A 442 12.47 -1.69 21.52
CA GLU A 442 12.72 -3.04 22.03
C GLU A 442 11.69 -4.02 21.46
N VAL A 443 12.17 -5.08 20.82
CA VAL A 443 11.35 -6.19 20.33
C VAL A 443 11.80 -7.48 21.01
N MET A 444 10.94 -8.04 21.84
CA MET A 444 11.07 -9.41 22.34
C MET A 444 10.51 -10.36 21.30
N TYR A 445 11.40 -11.04 20.59
CA TYR A 445 11.01 -12.07 19.63
C TYR A 445 11.02 -13.47 20.29
N VAL A 446 10.05 -14.30 19.92
CA VAL A 446 9.92 -15.70 20.33
C VAL A 446 9.49 -16.54 19.14
N ASP A 447 10.16 -17.67 18.91
CA ASP A 447 9.76 -18.62 17.87
C ASP A 447 8.47 -19.34 18.30
N HIS A 448 7.46 -19.42 17.42
CA HIS A 448 6.19 -20.11 17.73
C HIS A 448 6.36 -21.60 18.08
N LYS A 449 7.48 -22.23 17.67
CA LYS A 449 7.79 -23.63 17.97
C LYS A 449 7.97 -23.85 19.47
N LEU A 450 8.35 -22.81 20.20
CA LEU A 450 8.49 -22.83 21.66
C LEU A 450 7.14 -22.88 22.40
N PHE A 451 6.02 -22.77 21.69
CA PHE A 451 4.66 -22.93 22.22
C PHE A 451 4.04 -24.29 21.86
N SER A 452 4.77 -25.14 21.12
CA SER A 452 4.35 -26.52 20.90
C SER A 452 4.49 -27.35 22.18
N GLU A 453 3.60 -28.32 22.38
CA GLU A 453 3.57 -29.18 23.57
C GLU A 453 4.94 -29.82 23.87
N ASP A 454 5.66 -30.24 22.83
CA ASP A 454 6.96 -30.90 22.93
C ASP A 454 8.11 -29.96 23.36
N LEU A 455 7.97 -28.65 23.17
CA LEU A 455 9.06 -27.67 23.32
C LEU A 455 8.70 -26.48 24.22
N LEU A 456 7.62 -26.60 25.01
CA LEU A 456 7.11 -25.52 25.86
C LEU A 456 8.13 -25.10 26.92
N CYS A 457 8.90 -24.06 26.60
CA CYS A 457 9.99 -23.58 27.46
C CYS A 457 9.50 -22.64 28.57
N GLN A 458 10.35 -22.40 29.58
CA GLN A 458 10.03 -21.50 30.70
C GLN A 458 9.64 -20.08 30.24
N LYS A 459 10.28 -19.58 29.16
CA LYS A 459 9.97 -18.27 28.58
C LYS A 459 8.54 -18.21 28.01
N ALA A 460 8.12 -19.25 27.29
CA ALA A 460 6.75 -19.35 26.78
C ALA A 460 5.71 -19.44 27.91
N LYS A 461 5.99 -20.24 28.95
CA LYS A 461 5.15 -20.32 30.16
C LYS A 461 5.02 -18.98 30.88
N ALA A 462 6.11 -18.21 30.99
CA ALA A 462 6.08 -16.89 31.60
C ALA A 462 5.22 -15.90 30.80
N ILE A 463 5.25 -15.97 29.47
CA ILE A 463 4.40 -15.15 28.58
C ILE A 463 2.93 -15.49 28.79
N ILE A 464 2.57 -16.78 28.72
CA ILE A 464 1.21 -17.29 28.96
C ILE A 464 0.67 -16.80 30.30
N ASN A 465 1.45 -16.98 31.38
CA ASN A 465 1.06 -16.55 32.72
C ASN A 465 0.87 -15.03 32.83
N THR A 466 1.70 -14.25 32.13
CA THR A 466 1.61 -12.78 32.16
C THR A 466 0.37 -12.27 31.44
N LEU A 467 -0.01 -12.91 30.33
CA LEU A 467 -1.14 -12.50 29.50
C LEU A 467 -2.48 -13.10 29.97
N ASN A 468 -2.46 -14.04 30.91
CA ASN A 468 -3.63 -14.75 31.42
C ASN A 468 -4.48 -15.39 30.30
N ILE A 469 -3.81 -15.96 29.31
CA ILE A 469 -4.40 -16.69 28.18
C ILE A 469 -3.58 -17.94 27.92
N ASN A 470 -4.23 -19.01 27.47
CA ASN A 470 -3.56 -20.19 26.95
C ASN A 470 -3.28 -20.01 25.45
N ILE A 471 -2.14 -20.53 25.01
CA ILE A 471 -1.68 -20.48 23.61
C ILE A 471 -1.17 -21.88 23.26
N GLN A 472 -1.81 -22.51 22.27
CA GLN A 472 -1.39 -23.80 21.72
C GLN A 472 -1.09 -23.65 20.24
N THR A 473 0.04 -24.17 19.78
CA THR A 473 0.44 -24.13 18.37
C THR A 473 0.64 -25.53 17.82
N LYS A 474 0.22 -25.75 16.57
CA LYS A 474 0.38 -27.02 15.85
C LYS A 474 0.97 -26.74 14.48
N LEU A 475 1.95 -27.55 14.08
CA LEU A 475 2.52 -27.49 12.73
C LEU A 475 1.47 -27.96 11.73
N LEU A 476 1.17 -27.14 10.73
CA LEU A 476 0.21 -27.46 9.69
C LEU A 476 0.92 -27.71 8.35
N LYS A 477 0.16 -27.97 7.28
CA LYS A 477 0.73 -28.35 5.97
C LYS A 477 0.66 -27.19 4.99
N HIS A 478 1.80 -26.60 4.67
CA HIS A 478 1.88 -25.52 3.71
C HIS A 478 3.13 -25.64 2.81
N LYS A 479 3.16 -24.92 1.68
CA LYS A 479 4.25 -25.04 0.71
C LYS A 479 5.59 -24.51 1.25
N LEU A 480 5.55 -23.46 2.06
CA LEU A 480 6.70 -23.00 2.84
C LEU A 480 6.54 -23.43 4.29
N GLU A 481 7.37 -24.39 4.70
CA GLU A 481 7.47 -24.83 6.09
C GLU A 481 8.58 -24.08 6.84
N PRO A 482 8.40 -23.82 8.15
CA PRO A 482 7.26 -24.26 8.94
C PRO A 482 6.06 -23.27 8.89
N ASN A 483 4.83 -23.81 8.85
CA ASN A 483 3.60 -23.05 9.09
C ASN A 483 2.86 -23.56 10.34
N TYR A 484 2.37 -22.66 11.19
CA TYR A 484 1.67 -23.02 12.41
C TYR A 484 0.29 -22.38 12.53
N GLY A 485 -0.69 -23.24 12.80
CA GLY A 485 -1.97 -22.82 13.36
C GLY A 485 -1.84 -22.54 14.85
N VAL A 486 -2.70 -21.66 15.37
CA VAL A 486 -2.69 -21.27 16.78
C VAL A 486 -4.10 -21.27 17.37
N ARG A 487 -4.22 -21.78 18.60
CA ARG A 487 -5.41 -21.68 19.45
C ARG A 487 -5.11 -20.77 20.63
N PHE A 488 -5.89 -19.71 20.78
CA PHE A 488 -5.93 -18.87 21.96
C PHE A 488 -7.15 -19.22 22.80
N SER A 489 -7.01 -19.35 24.11
CA SER A 489 -8.16 -19.59 24.97
C SER A 489 -8.03 -19.02 26.38
N ASN A 490 -9.18 -18.78 27.01
CA ASN A 490 -9.32 -18.58 28.45
C ASN A 490 -10.38 -19.54 28.99
N THR A 491 -10.90 -19.30 30.19
CA THR A 491 -11.94 -20.13 30.81
C THR A 491 -13.31 -20.05 30.13
N GLU A 492 -13.55 -19.04 29.29
CA GLU A 492 -14.85 -18.72 28.69
C GLU A 492 -14.91 -19.00 27.18
N VAL A 493 -13.80 -18.78 26.47
CA VAL A 493 -13.76 -18.82 25.01
C VAL A 493 -12.43 -19.34 24.47
N SER A 494 -12.48 -19.98 23.31
CA SER A 494 -11.35 -20.46 22.54
C SER A 494 -11.47 -20.14 21.05
N VAL A 495 -10.40 -19.59 20.47
CA VAL A 495 -10.35 -19.14 19.08
C VAL A 495 -9.14 -19.74 18.38
N VAL A 496 -9.36 -20.33 17.21
CA VAL A 496 -8.32 -20.89 16.36
C VAL A 496 -8.11 -20.02 15.13
N PHE A 497 -6.85 -19.80 14.76
CA PHE A 497 -6.44 -19.27 13.46
C PHE A 497 -5.59 -20.34 12.76
N SER A 498 -6.00 -20.76 11.56
CA SER A 498 -5.28 -21.81 10.84
C SER A 498 -3.93 -21.33 10.27
N GLY A 499 -3.82 -20.07 9.86
CA GLY A 499 -2.81 -19.69 8.85
C GLY A 499 -3.10 -20.37 7.52
N ASP A 500 -2.12 -20.43 6.62
CA ASP A 500 -2.28 -21.06 5.29
C ASP A 500 -2.04 -22.57 5.40
N THR A 501 -3.00 -23.40 5.00
CA THR A 501 -2.85 -24.85 5.14
C THR A 501 -3.69 -25.62 4.14
N VAL A 502 -3.20 -26.81 3.79
CA VAL A 502 -4.05 -27.93 3.38
C VAL A 502 -4.62 -28.57 4.66
N PRO A 503 -5.93 -28.84 4.78
CA PRO A 503 -6.48 -29.40 6.01
C PRO A 503 -5.83 -30.74 6.34
N CYS A 504 -5.55 -30.95 7.63
CA CYS A 504 -4.78 -32.10 8.09
C CYS A 504 -5.14 -32.51 9.52
N GLU A 505 -4.61 -33.63 9.99
CA GLU A 505 -4.92 -34.14 11.34
C GLU A 505 -4.55 -33.15 12.45
N ASN A 506 -3.42 -32.45 12.32
CA ASN A 506 -3.02 -31.42 13.29
C ASN A 506 -3.96 -30.22 13.31
N ASP A 507 -4.56 -29.89 12.16
CA ASP A 507 -5.57 -28.84 12.03
C ASP A 507 -6.88 -29.28 12.72
N ALA A 508 -7.38 -30.50 12.44
CA ALA A 508 -8.53 -31.06 13.16
C ALA A 508 -8.32 -31.11 14.69
N GLN A 509 -7.14 -31.53 15.14
CA GLN A 509 -6.79 -31.55 16.57
C GLN A 509 -6.78 -30.16 17.19
N LEU A 510 -6.25 -29.16 16.49
CA LEU A 510 -6.21 -27.79 16.96
C LEU A 510 -7.63 -27.20 17.06
N CYS A 511 -8.47 -27.53 16.08
CA CYS A 511 -9.87 -27.10 15.98
C CYS A 511 -10.82 -27.87 16.90
N GLN A 512 -10.45 -29.02 17.44
CA GLN A 512 -11.34 -29.83 18.26
C GLN A 512 -11.90 -29.04 19.46
N ASP A 513 -13.22 -28.97 19.55
CA ASP A 513 -13.99 -28.26 20.58
C ASP A 513 -13.63 -26.76 20.71
N ALA A 514 -13.07 -26.14 19.67
CA ALA A 514 -12.86 -24.70 19.64
C ALA A 514 -14.19 -23.97 19.42
N ASP A 515 -14.39 -22.82 20.08
CA ASP A 515 -15.61 -22.04 19.91
C ASP A 515 -15.65 -21.41 18.50
N TYR A 516 -14.59 -20.72 18.13
CA TYR A 516 -14.47 -20.02 16.86
C TYR A 516 -13.24 -20.50 16.10
N VAL A 517 -13.40 -20.84 14.82
CA VAL A 517 -12.29 -21.21 13.94
C VAL A 517 -12.23 -20.23 12.78
N ILE A 518 -11.16 -19.44 12.69
CA ILE A 518 -10.85 -18.62 11.51
C ILE A 518 -9.94 -19.46 10.63
N HIS A 519 -10.50 -20.02 9.56
CA HIS A 519 -9.81 -20.96 8.68
C HIS A 519 -9.55 -20.33 7.31
N GLU A 520 -8.37 -20.55 6.75
CA GLU A 520 -8.08 -20.17 5.36
C GLU A 520 -8.99 -20.92 4.38
N CYS A 521 -9.39 -20.28 3.30
CA CYS A 521 -10.19 -20.87 2.24
C CYS A 521 -9.84 -20.17 0.93
N ASN A 522 -8.58 -20.32 0.51
CA ASN A 522 -8.07 -19.55 -0.63
C ASN A 522 -8.77 -19.92 -1.95
N TYR A 523 -9.15 -21.17 -2.14
CA TYR A 523 -9.72 -21.66 -3.40
C TYR A 523 -11.21 -21.98 -3.31
N GLU A 524 -11.89 -21.84 -4.45
CA GLU A 524 -13.25 -22.34 -4.65
C GLU A 524 -13.23 -23.88 -4.79
N ASP A 525 -14.37 -24.51 -4.51
CA ASP A 525 -14.49 -25.98 -4.42
C ASP A 525 -14.21 -26.71 -5.74
N ASP A 526 -14.43 -26.05 -6.88
CA ASP A 526 -14.11 -26.54 -8.22
C ASP A 526 -12.58 -26.64 -8.47
N ASN A 527 -11.79 -25.99 -7.63
CA ASN A 527 -10.33 -25.93 -7.69
C ASN A 527 -9.64 -26.70 -6.54
N GLU A 528 -10.33 -27.67 -5.92
CA GLU A 528 -9.85 -28.46 -4.77
C GLU A 528 -8.41 -29.01 -4.95
N GLN A 529 -8.11 -29.62 -6.10
CA GLN A 529 -6.76 -30.17 -6.36
C GLN A 529 -5.69 -29.07 -6.44
N MET A 530 -6.01 -27.93 -7.07
CA MET A 530 -5.08 -26.80 -7.14
C MET A 530 -4.82 -26.21 -5.76
N ALA A 531 -5.85 -26.19 -4.89
CA ALA A 531 -5.68 -25.80 -3.49
C ALA A 531 -4.64 -26.68 -2.80
N ILE A 532 -4.80 -28.01 -2.89
CA ILE A 532 -3.86 -28.99 -2.31
C ILE A 532 -2.44 -28.78 -2.86
N ASP A 533 -2.28 -28.69 -4.18
CA ASP A 533 -0.97 -28.55 -4.84
C ASP A 533 -0.26 -27.24 -4.47
N ARG A 534 -1.03 -26.20 -4.16
CA ARG A 534 -0.51 -24.87 -3.77
C ARG A 534 -0.33 -24.73 -2.26
N GLY A 535 -0.76 -25.72 -1.47
CA GLY A 535 -0.62 -25.71 -0.02
C GLY A 535 -1.77 -25.02 0.72
N HIS A 536 -2.97 -25.00 0.14
CA HIS A 536 -4.14 -24.25 0.60
C HIS A 536 -5.40 -25.11 0.71
N SER A 537 -6.50 -24.48 1.16
CA SER A 537 -7.81 -25.09 1.36
C SER A 537 -8.88 -24.58 0.39
N CYS A 538 -9.94 -25.38 0.26
CA CYS A 538 -11.27 -24.93 -0.19
C CYS A 538 -12.30 -25.38 0.86
N LYS A 539 -13.54 -24.87 0.75
CA LYS A 539 -14.62 -25.15 1.70
C LYS A 539 -14.84 -26.65 1.88
N ASN A 540 -14.88 -27.44 0.81
CA ASN A 540 -15.08 -28.89 0.88
C ASN A 540 -13.99 -29.62 1.68
N LEU A 541 -12.72 -29.20 1.57
CA LEU A 541 -11.64 -29.80 2.35
C LEU A 541 -11.78 -29.48 3.84
N ILE A 542 -12.18 -28.24 4.16
CA ILE A 542 -12.42 -27.79 5.54
C ILE A 542 -13.59 -28.55 6.14
N GLU A 543 -14.71 -28.70 5.41
CA GLU A 543 -15.86 -29.49 5.86
C GLU A 543 -15.47 -30.94 6.16
N LYS A 544 -14.72 -31.59 5.24
CA LYS A 544 -14.23 -32.96 5.45
C LYS A 544 -13.33 -33.06 6.70
N CYS A 545 -12.48 -32.07 6.94
CA CYS A 545 -11.57 -32.04 8.09
C CYS A 545 -12.31 -31.81 9.42
N LEU A 546 -13.20 -30.81 9.44
CA LEU A 546 -13.79 -30.28 10.67
C LEU A 546 -15.18 -30.84 10.97
N THR A 547 -15.76 -31.71 10.14
CA THR A 547 -17.11 -32.26 10.38
C THR A 547 -17.24 -33.03 11.70
N ARG A 548 -16.12 -33.51 12.26
CA ARG A 548 -16.06 -34.22 13.55
C ARG A 548 -15.69 -33.30 14.72
N CYS A 549 -15.34 -32.05 14.43
CA CYS A 549 -15.02 -31.04 15.43
C CYS A 549 -16.33 -30.38 15.90
N ASN A 550 -16.50 -30.25 17.22
CA ASN A 550 -17.69 -29.63 17.79
C ASN A 550 -17.53 -28.10 17.89
N ASN A 551 -17.41 -27.43 16.73
CA ASN A 551 -17.17 -25.99 16.67
C ASN A 551 -18.48 -25.18 16.74
N LYS A 552 -18.45 -24.00 17.39
CA LYS A 552 -19.64 -23.13 17.43
C LYS A 552 -19.82 -22.37 16.12
N VAL A 553 -18.73 -21.83 15.54
CA VAL A 553 -18.71 -21.10 14.26
C VAL A 553 -17.36 -21.28 13.56
N ILE A 554 -17.39 -21.44 12.23
CA ILE A 554 -16.21 -21.46 11.37
C ILE A 554 -16.29 -20.24 10.45
N VAL A 555 -15.29 -19.37 10.49
CA VAL A 555 -15.16 -18.19 9.64
C VAL A 555 -14.11 -18.46 8.57
N LEU A 556 -14.54 -18.50 7.31
CA LEU A 556 -13.66 -18.64 6.16
C LEU A 556 -12.97 -17.32 5.86
N ASN A 557 -11.66 -17.34 5.77
CA ASN A 557 -10.78 -16.19 5.57
C ASN A 557 -9.70 -16.49 4.52
N HIS A 558 -8.79 -15.54 4.26
CA HIS A 558 -7.70 -15.70 3.28
C HIS A 558 -8.21 -16.16 1.90
N ILE A 559 -9.21 -15.45 1.40
CA ILE A 559 -9.94 -15.78 0.18
C ILE A 559 -9.13 -15.30 -1.04
N SER A 560 -9.13 -16.06 -2.13
CA SER A 560 -8.48 -15.62 -3.37
C SER A 560 -9.05 -14.30 -3.88
N GLN A 561 -8.17 -13.42 -4.32
CA GLN A 561 -8.51 -12.15 -4.96
C GLN A 561 -9.31 -12.29 -6.26
N ARG A 562 -9.35 -13.51 -6.84
CA ARG A 562 -10.11 -13.81 -8.05
C ARG A 562 -11.58 -14.10 -7.77
N SER A 563 -11.94 -14.41 -6.52
CA SER A 563 -13.34 -14.64 -6.18
C SER A 563 -14.06 -13.29 -6.11
N SER A 564 -14.73 -12.93 -7.20
CA SER A 564 -15.66 -11.79 -7.27
C SER A 564 -16.98 -12.07 -6.54
N SER A 565 -17.19 -13.33 -6.19
CA SER A 565 -18.45 -13.86 -5.70
C SER A 565 -18.56 -13.54 -4.21
N CYS A 566 -19.42 -12.58 -3.87
CA CYS A 566 -19.92 -12.38 -2.51
C CYS A 566 -20.83 -13.58 -2.14
N LEU A 567 -20.24 -14.77 -2.01
CA LEU A 567 -21.00 -15.98 -1.72
C LEU A 567 -21.17 -16.11 -0.22
N VAL A 568 -22.40 -15.91 0.24
CA VAL A 568 -22.85 -16.58 1.45
C VAL A 568 -22.78 -18.08 1.15
N LEU A 569 -21.74 -18.73 1.66
CA LEU A 569 -21.58 -20.17 1.57
C LEU A 569 -22.48 -20.79 2.63
N LYS A 570 -23.68 -21.21 2.23
CA LYS A 570 -24.48 -22.06 3.10
C LYS A 570 -23.79 -23.42 3.21
N SER A 571 -23.56 -23.86 4.44
CA SER A 571 -23.25 -25.24 4.76
C SER A 571 -24.41 -25.77 5.60
N ASP A 572 -24.99 -26.89 5.17
CA ASP A 572 -26.00 -27.58 5.96
C ASP A 572 -25.37 -28.46 7.06
N ILE A 573 -24.03 -28.56 7.07
CA ILE A 573 -23.26 -29.47 7.93
C ILE A 573 -22.54 -28.71 9.04
N LEU A 574 -21.95 -27.55 8.73
CA LEU A 574 -21.17 -26.75 9.67
C LEU A 574 -21.67 -25.30 9.75
N PRO A 575 -21.50 -24.62 10.91
CA PRO A 575 -21.89 -23.22 11.08
C PRO A 575 -20.87 -22.28 10.43
N ILE A 576 -20.83 -22.27 9.10
CA ILE A 576 -19.84 -21.53 8.29
C ILE A 576 -20.28 -20.09 8.00
N VAL A 577 -19.34 -19.15 8.09
CA VAL A 577 -19.47 -17.73 7.79
C VAL A 577 -18.33 -17.29 6.88
N LEU A 578 -18.59 -16.44 5.89
CA LEU A 578 -17.54 -15.85 5.05
C LEU A 578 -17.09 -14.49 5.62
N SER A 579 -15.77 -14.28 5.77
CA SER A 579 -15.23 -13.01 6.22
C SER A 579 -15.26 -11.91 5.14
N PHE A 580 -15.19 -10.66 5.60
CA PHE A 580 -14.94 -9.48 4.77
C PHE A 580 -14.07 -8.48 5.54
N ASP A 581 -13.37 -7.59 4.84
CA ASP A 581 -12.45 -6.63 5.46
C ASP A 581 -13.20 -5.74 6.46
N GLY A 582 -12.66 -5.64 7.67
CA GLY A 582 -13.25 -4.91 8.79
C GLY A 582 -14.37 -5.64 9.54
N MET A 583 -14.66 -6.90 9.21
CA MET A 583 -15.65 -7.70 9.93
C MET A 583 -15.30 -7.79 11.42
N THR A 584 -16.21 -7.39 12.29
CA THR A 584 -16.07 -7.45 13.75
C THR A 584 -17.13 -8.38 14.34
N PHE A 585 -16.76 -9.25 15.26
CA PHE A 585 -17.70 -10.14 15.93
C PHE A 585 -17.30 -10.53 17.36
N ASN A 586 -18.29 -10.93 18.15
CA ASN A 586 -18.17 -11.42 19.53
C ASN A 586 -18.98 -12.71 19.72
N GLU A 587 -19.40 -13.03 20.95
CA GLU A 587 -20.16 -14.24 21.26
C GLU A 587 -21.50 -14.39 20.49
N ASN A 588 -22.07 -13.29 19.97
CA ASN A 588 -23.40 -13.29 19.36
C ASN A 588 -23.45 -13.69 17.89
N ILE A 589 -22.30 -13.81 17.21
CA ILE A 589 -22.21 -14.07 15.77
C ILE A 589 -23.07 -15.26 15.31
N LYS A 590 -23.12 -16.35 16.09
CA LYS A 590 -23.92 -17.54 15.74
C LYS A 590 -25.42 -17.25 15.66
N LYS A 591 -25.95 -16.47 16.60
CA LYS A 591 -27.40 -16.19 16.70
C LYS A 591 -27.86 -15.34 15.53
N GLU A 592 -27.04 -14.38 15.14
CA GLU A 592 -27.42 -13.35 14.16
C GLU A 592 -27.18 -13.84 12.73
N TRP A 593 -26.14 -14.64 12.47
CA TRP A 593 -25.88 -15.21 11.14
C TRP A 593 -26.90 -16.26 10.68
N GLN A 594 -27.50 -17.01 11.61
CA GLN A 594 -28.59 -17.94 11.29
C GLN A 594 -29.83 -17.23 10.70
N SER A 595 -29.95 -15.90 10.88
CA SER A 595 -31.08 -15.12 10.35
C SER A 595 -30.85 -14.58 8.92
N VAL A 596 -29.61 -14.65 8.41
CA VAL A 596 -29.21 -14.07 7.12
C VAL A 596 -29.30 -15.15 6.04
N ASN A 597 -30.49 -15.32 5.47
CA ASN A 597 -30.78 -16.48 4.61
C ASN A 597 -30.23 -16.42 3.18
N THR A 598 -29.83 -15.26 2.65
CA THR A 598 -29.26 -15.15 1.29
C THR A 598 -28.76 -13.72 1.06
N ILE A 599 -27.45 -13.53 0.87
CA ILE A 599 -26.91 -12.35 0.19
C ILE A 599 -26.40 -12.86 -1.15
N THR A 600 -27.30 -13.02 -2.09
CA THR A 600 -26.96 -13.30 -3.49
C THR A 600 -27.02 -11.98 -4.26
N SER A 601 -25.92 -11.63 -4.92
CA SER A 601 -25.74 -10.50 -5.83
C SER A 601 -25.72 -9.08 -5.20
N LEU A 602 -24.54 -8.65 -4.73
CA LEU A 602 -24.19 -7.22 -4.71
C LEU A 602 -23.55 -6.76 -6.04
N TYR A 603 -23.28 -7.70 -6.96
CA TYR A 603 -22.61 -7.46 -8.24
C TYR A 603 -23.48 -7.99 -9.39
N ASP A 604 -24.39 -7.16 -9.88
CA ASP A 604 -25.04 -7.38 -11.18
C ASP A 604 -24.52 -6.36 -12.22
N THR A 605 -23.30 -5.84 -12.03
CA THR A 605 -22.66 -4.91 -12.98
C THR A 605 -21.19 -5.26 -13.19
N ASP A 606 -20.89 -5.63 -14.43
CA ASP A 606 -19.60 -5.83 -15.11
C ASP A 606 -18.33 -5.27 -14.42
N ILE A 607 -17.69 -6.06 -13.55
CA ILE A 607 -16.27 -5.87 -13.16
C ILE A 607 -15.52 -7.18 -13.34
N THR A 608 -15.66 -7.79 -14.51
CA THR A 608 -14.78 -8.87 -15.00
C THR A 608 -13.65 -8.26 -15.82
N THR A 609 -12.69 -7.60 -15.15
CA THR A 609 -11.38 -7.42 -15.79
C THR A 609 -10.40 -8.33 -15.09
N GLU A 610 -10.30 -9.55 -15.62
CA GLU A 610 -9.20 -10.47 -15.33
C GLU A 610 -7.87 -9.71 -15.50
N PRO A 611 -6.98 -9.68 -14.50
CA PRO A 611 -5.58 -9.48 -14.80
C PRO A 611 -5.15 -10.70 -15.62
N GLU A 612 -4.89 -10.50 -16.93
CA GLU A 612 -4.40 -11.51 -17.86
C GLU A 612 -3.34 -12.40 -17.17
N VAL A 613 -3.74 -13.64 -16.90
CA VAL A 613 -2.82 -14.70 -16.48
C VAL A 613 -2.10 -15.14 -17.74
N VAL A 614 -0.88 -14.65 -17.94
CA VAL A 614 0.07 -15.38 -18.79
C VAL A 614 0.53 -16.57 -17.97
N SER A 615 0.14 -17.76 -18.43
CA SER A 615 0.49 -19.07 -17.89
C SER A 615 2.00 -19.24 -17.65
N ASP A 616 2.30 -20.24 -16.83
CA ASP A 616 3.60 -20.85 -16.49
C ASP A 616 4.20 -20.44 -15.14
#